data_AF-A0A7S0F7S0-F1
#
_entry.id   AF-A0A7S0F7S0-F1
#
_cell.length_a   1.000
_cell.length_b   1.000
_cell.length_c   1.000
_cell.angle_alpha   90.00
_cell.angle_beta   90.00
_cell.angle_gamma   90.00
#
_symmetry.space_group_name_H-M   'P 1'
#
loop_
_entity.id
_entity.type
_entity.pdbx_description
1 polymer ?
#
loop_
_entity_poly.entity_id
_entity_poly.type
_entity_poly.pdbx_seq_one_letter_code
_entity_poly.pdbx_strand_id
1 'polypeptide(L)'
;RITKHVGFGTISIRSYQQTVGDNPAVSYGFPIQLDWEFVQEEHIEVDAYEYQKGPIRRRQSQLTMSYYKRKNVLMTEYGIDKEELAQARKDVDRIKFRRGVTCALLPIMKVEDVLESAGRKAKRVLGRKRKE
;
A
#
# COMPACT_ATOMS: atom_id res chain seq x y z
N ARG A 1 -21.87 42.72 20.79
CA ARG A 1 -21.27 41.49 21.36
C ARG A 1 -21.01 40.56 20.18
N ILE A 2 -19.76 40.36 19.75
CA ILE A 2 -19.46 39.48 18.61
C ILE A 2 -19.36 38.06 19.15
N THR A 3 -20.29 37.18 18.76
CA THR A 3 -20.24 35.76 19.07
C THR A 3 -19.27 35.09 18.10
N LYS A 4 -18.20 34.51 18.64
CA LYS A 4 -17.30 33.65 17.86
C LYS A 4 -17.98 32.28 17.71
N HIS A 5 -18.17 31.84 16.49
CA HIS A 5 -18.74 30.53 16.17
C HIS A 5 -17.81 29.78 15.21
N VAL A 6 -17.70 28.47 15.39
CA VAL A 6 -17.01 27.55 14.48
C VAL A 6 -18.06 26.61 13.90
N GLY A 7 -18.21 26.61 12.58
CA GLY A 7 -19.07 25.70 11.86
C GLY A 7 -18.27 24.88 10.86
N PHE A 8 -18.74 23.68 10.56
CA PHE A 8 -18.19 22.86 9.49
C PHE A 8 -19.01 23.07 8.21
N GLY A 9 -18.34 23.02 7.06
CA GLY A 9 -18.97 23.28 5.76
C GLY A 9 -19.64 22.04 5.15
N THR A 10 -19.42 21.84 3.86
CA THR A 10 -19.92 20.68 3.11
C THR A 10 -18.80 19.66 2.85
N ILE A 11 -19.20 18.40 2.70
CA ILE A 11 -18.34 17.27 2.34
C ILE A 11 -18.49 17.03 0.84
N SER A 12 -17.37 16.76 0.19
CA SER A 12 -17.29 16.29 -1.19
C SER A 12 -16.75 14.87 -1.21
N ILE A 13 -17.53 13.93 -1.73
CA ILE A 13 -17.14 12.51 -1.81
C ILE A 13 -16.77 12.16 -3.25
N ARG A 14 -15.69 11.40 -3.41
CA ARG A 14 -15.27 10.82 -4.69
C ARG A 14 -15.30 9.31 -4.58
N SER A 15 -16.08 8.69 -5.46
CA SER A 15 -16.18 7.25 -5.59
C SER A 15 -15.34 6.80 -6.78
N TYR A 16 -14.17 6.24 -6.48
CA TYR A 16 -13.20 5.77 -7.47
C TYR A 16 -13.56 4.36 -7.94
N GLN A 17 -13.27 4.07 -9.21
CA GLN A 17 -13.29 2.70 -9.71
C GLN A 17 -12.19 1.86 -9.04
N GLN A 18 -12.26 0.54 -9.17
CA GLN A 18 -11.27 -0.36 -8.60
C GLN A 18 -10.57 -1.14 -9.70
N THR A 19 -9.26 -1.26 -9.57
CA THR A 19 -8.40 -1.97 -10.51
C THR A 19 -7.40 -2.86 -9.77
N VAL A 20 -6.61 -3.63 -10.52
CA VAL A 20 -5.60 -4.54 -9.96
C VAL A 20 -4.46 -3.73 -9.36
N GLY A 21 -4.05 -4.06 -8.13
CA GLY A 21 -2.98 -3.38 -7.41
C GLY A 21 -1.58 -3.94 -7.63
N ASP A 22 -0.61 -3.39 -6.92
CA ASP A 22 0.77 -3.89 -6.81
C ASP A 22 1.22 -4.12 -5.34
N ASN A 23 0.36 -3.80 -4.37
CA ASN A 23 0.71 -3.84 -2.95
C ASN A 23 0.95 -5.28 -2.44
N PRO A 24 2.18 -5.63 -2.00
CA PRO A 24 2.50 -6.99 -1.56
C PRO A 24 1.97 -7.34 -0.17
N ALA A 25 1.36 -6.39 0.56
CA ALA A 25 0.82 -6.60 1.90
C ALA A 25 -0.50 -7.40 1.93
N VAL A 26 -1.02 -7.81 0.77
CA VAL A 26 -2.12 -8.76 0.69
C VAL A 26 -1.76 -10.09 1.35
N SER A 27 -2.63 -10.65 2.18
CA SER A 27 -2.40 -11.97 2.80
C SER A 27 -2.39 -13.10 1.76
N TYR A 28 -3.39 -13.12 0.87
CA TYR A 28 -3.55 -14.16 -0.16
C TYR A 28 -4.11 -13.60 -1.48
N GLY A 29 -3.61 -14.11 -2.61
CA GLY A 29 -4.11 -13.79 -3.95
C GLY A 29 -3.57 -12.47 -4.52
N PHE A 30 -4.33 -11.86 -5.43
CA PHE A 30 -4.00 -10.59 -6.06
C PHE A 30 -4.39 -9.39 -5.17
N PRO A 31 -3.66 -8.28 -5.24
CA PRO A 31 -4.02 -7.01 -4.61
C PRO A 31 -5.13 -6.28 -5.39
N ILE A 32 -5.81 -5.35 -4.71
CA ILE A 32 -6.81 -4.44 -5.28
C ILE A 32 -6.40 -3.01 -4.95
N GLN A 33 -6.68 -2.06 -5.83
CA GLN A 33 -6.44 -0.64 -5.61
C GLN A 33 -7.55 0.22 -6.21
N LEU A 34 -7.54 1.51 -5.86
CA LEU A 34 -8.36 2.50 -6.54
C LEU A 34 -7.75 2.81 -7.90
N ASP A 35 -8.60 2.96 -8.90
CA ASP A 35 -8.23 3.46 -10.22
C ASP A 35 -8.20 5.00 -10.23
N TRP A 36 -7.76 5.60 -11.32
CA TRP A 36 -7.74 7.04 -11.51
C TRP A 36 -9.12 7.62 -11.83
N GLU A 37 -10.00 6.81 -12.40
CA GLU A 37 -11.37 7.21 -12.75
C GLU A 37 -12.25 7.29 -11.49
N PHE A 38 -13.01 8.38 -11.37
CA PHE A 38 -13.92 8.59 -10.27
C PHE A 38 -15.21 9.28 -10.70
N VAL A 39 -16.26 9.03 -9.91
CA VAL A 39 -17.50 9.79 -9.93
C VAL A 39 -17.48 10.74 -8.74
N GLN A 40 -17.67 12.02 -9.02
CA GLN A 40 -17.83 13.06 -8.00
C GLN A 40 -19.29 13.01 -7.51
N GLU A 41 -19.49 12.77 -6.23
CA GLU A 41 -20.82 12.80 -5.61
C GLU A 41 -21.24 14.24 -5.29
N GLU A 42 -22.54 14.42 -5.05
CA GLU A 42 -23.10 15.70 -4.63
C GLU A 42 -22.55 16.15 -3.28
N HIS A 43 -22.50 17.47 -3.09
CA HIS A 43 -22.07 18.04 -1.82
C HIS A 43 -23.12 17.77 -0.73
N ILE A 44 -22.68 17.23 0.40
CA ILE A 44 -23.54 16.98 1.55
C ILE A 44 -23.10 17.81 2.75
N GLU A 45 -24.03 18.37 3.51
CA GLU A 45 -23.69 19.05 4.76
C GLU A 45 -23.07 18.06 5.77
N VAL A 46 -22.05 18.51 6.51
CA VAL A 46 -21.33 17.64 7.46
C VAL A 46 -22.28 17.02 8.48
N ASP A 47 -23.23 17.80 9.00
CA ASP A 47 -24.18 17.34 10.00
C ASP A 47 -25.13 16.27 9.43
N ALA A 48 -25.59 16.45 8.20
CA ALA A 48 -26.42 15.47 7.50
C ALA A 48 -25.66 14.17 7.23
N TYR A 49 -24.39 14.26 6.83
CA TYR A 49 -23.54 13.09 6.62
C TYR A 49 -23.29 12.30 7.91
N GLU A 50 -22.92 12.98 9.00
CA GLU A 50 -22.68 12.31 10.29
C GLU A 50 -23.96 11.70 10.87
N TYR A 51 -25.12 12.31 10.65
CA TYR A 51 -26.41 11.72 11.00
C TYR A 51 -26.68 10.42 10.21
N GLN A 52 -26.45 10.42 8.89
CA GLN A 52 -26.68 9.24 8.03
C GLN A 52 -25.68 8.09 8.27
N LYS A 53 -24.41 8.42 8.54
CA LYS A 53 -23.34 7.46 8.82
C LYS A 53 -23.62 6.59 10.04
N GLY A 54 -24.42 7.10 10.98
CA GLY A 54 -24.86 6.41 12.18
C GLY A 54 -23.80 6.36 13.30
N PRO A 55 -24.21 5.99 14.53
CA PRO A 55 -23.38 6.15 15.73
C PRO A 55 -22.27 5.10 15.88
N ILE A 56 -22.32 3.98 15.13
CA ILE A 56 -21.43 2.84 15.34
C ILE A 56 -20.27 2.89 14.37
N ARG A 57 -19.06 3.09 14.90
CA ARG A 57 -17.83 2.99 14.12
C ARG A 57 -17.61 1.55 13.67
N ARG A 58 -17.20 1.38 12.40
CA ARG A 58 -16.83 0.07 11.85
C ARG A 58 -15.70 -0.56 12.64
N ARG A 59 -15.82 -1.85 12.94
CA ARG A 59 -14.77 -2.69 13.52
C ARG A 59 -13.69 -2.95 12.49
N GLN A 60 -12.46 -3.22 12.93
CA GLN A 60 -11.34 -3.51 12.03
C GLN A 60 -11.65 -4.65 11.05
N SER A 61 -12.36 -5.68 11.50
CA SER A 61 -12.79 -6.80 10.64
C SER A 61 -13.75 -6.40 9.52
N GLN A 62 -14.51 -5.32 9.69
CA GLN A 62 -15.42 -4.77 8.67
C GLN A 62 -14.68 -3.86 7.67
N LEU A 63 -13.43 -3.51 7.96
CA LEU A 63 -12.57 -2.72 7.07
C LEU A 63 -11.69 -3.60 6.18
N THR A 64 -11.58 -4.89 6.48
CA THR A 64 -10.81 -5.84 5.68
C THR A 64 -11.66 -6.49 4.59
N MET A 65 -11.09 -6.65 3.39
CA MET A 65 -11.74 -7.30 2.27
C MET A 65 -11.20 -8.73 2.09
N SER A 66 -12.10 -9.71 2.03
CA SER A 66 -11.71 -11.10 1.76
C SER A 66 -11.21 -11.27 0.32
N TYR A 67 -10.47 -12.35 0.06
CA TYR A 67 -10.06 -12.73 -1.29
C TYR A 67 -11.25 -12.86 -2.25
N TYR A 68 -12.32 -13.54 -1.82
CA TYR A 68 -13.51 -13.73 -2.64
C TYR A 68 -14.21 -12.42 -2.98
N LYS A 69 -14.28 -11.48 -2.03
CA LYS A 69 -14.87 -10.16 -2.28
C LYS A 69 -14.03 -9.36 -3.28
N ARG A 70 -12.70 -9.35 -3.14
CA ARG A 70 -11.81 -8.72 -4.13
C ARG A 70 -11.94 -9.34 -5.52
N LYS A 71 -12.03 -10.67 -5.59
CA LYS A 71 -12.23 -11.39 -6.84
C LYS A 71 -13.56 -11.01 -7.50
N ASN A 72 -14.65 -10.94 -6.73
CA ASN A 72 -15.95 -10.57 -7.26
C ASN A 72 -15.95 -9.13 -7.78
N VAL A 73 -15.40 -8.19 -7.00
CA VAL A 73 -15.34 -6.79 -7.41
C VAL A 73 -14.55 -6.64 -8.70
N LEU A 74 -13.33 -7.19 -8.77
CA LEU A 74 -12.49 -7.03 -9.96
C LEU A 74 -13.03 -7.77 -11.19
N MET A 75 -13.46 -9.03 -11.05
CA MET A 75 -13.92 -9.82 -12.20
C MET A 75 -15.36 -9.51 -12.62
N THR A 76 -16.27 -9.40 -11.65
CA THR A 76 -17.71 -9.30 -11.91
C THR A 76 -18.15 -7.85 -12.09
N GLU A 77 -17.69 -6.94 -11.23
CA GLU A 77 -18.15 -5.55 -11.23
C GLU A 77 -17.32 -4.69 -12.20
N TYR A 78 -15.99 -4.88 -12.22
CA TYR A 78 -15.07 -4.09 -13.04
C TYR A 78 -14.55 -4.81 -14.30
N GLY A 79 -14.99 -6.05 -14.54
CA GLY A 79 -14.71 -6.78 -15.79
C GLY A 79 -13.22 -7.05 -16.06
N ILE A 80 -12.37 -7.04 -15.04
CA ILE A 80 -10.93 -7.26 -15.17
C ILE A 80 -10.66 -8.70 -15.60
N ASP A 81 -9.75 -8.86 -16.54
CA ASP A 81 -9.42 -10.16 -17.10
C ASP A 81 -8.73 -11.09 -16.08
N LYS A 82 -8.98 -12.39 -16.23
CA LYS A 82 -8.43 -13.42 -15.35
C LYS A 82 -6.92 -13.53 -15.51
N GLU A 83 -6.37 -13.32 -16.70
CA GLU A 83 -4.93 -13.42 -16.94
C GLU A 83 -4.20 -12.27 -16.27
N GLU A 84 -4.76 -11.06 -16.31
CA GLU A 84 -4.24 -9.89 -15.61
C GLU A 84 -4.18 -10.12 -14.09
N LEU A 85 -5.25 -10.65 -13.50
CA LEU A 85 -5.28 -10.99 -12.07
C LEU A 85 -4.28 -12.10 -11.70
N ALA A 86 -4.08 -13.07 -12.59
CA ALA A 86 -3.09 -14.12 -12.41
C ALA A 86 -1.66 -13.54 -12.47
N GLN A 87 -1.41 -12.58 -13.35
CA GLN A 87 -0.13 -11.91 -13.48
C GLN A 87 0.18 -11.07 -12.23
N ALA A 88 -0.75 -10.25 -11.77
CA ALA A 88 -0.55 -9.45 -10.56
C ALA A 88 -0.30 -10.30 -9.31
N ARG A 89 -0.97 -11.46 -9.20
CA ARG A 89 -0.66 -12.44 -8.15
C ARG A 89 0.79 -12.91 -8.23
N LYS A 90 1.27 -13.32 -9.41
CA LYS A 90 2.66 -13.75 -9.61
C LYS A 90 3.65 -12.66 -9.22
N ASP A 91 3.36 -11.41 -9.59
CA ASP A 91 4.24 -10.28 -9.31
C ASP A 91 4.33 -10.00 -7.80
N VAL A 92 3.21 -10.03 -7.08
CA VAL A 92 3.20 -9.88 -5.63
C VAL A 92 3.87 -11.06 -4.92
N ASP A 93 3.60 -12.29 -5.35
CA ASP A 93 4.24 -13.48 -4.76
C ASP A 93 5.76 -13.45 -4.96
N ARG A 94 6.23 -12.94 -6.11
CA ARG A 94 7.66 -12.68 -6.36
C ARG A 94 8.24 -11.65 -5.41
N ILE A 95 7.54 -10.54 -5.15
CA ILE A 95 7.98 -9.50 -4.19
C ILE A 95 8.06 -10.08 -2.78
N LYS A 96 7.03 -10.82 -2.33
CA LYS A 96 7.00 -11.48 -1.02
C LYS A 96 8.15 -12.47 -0.87
N PHE A 97 8.41 -13.29 -1.90
CA PHE A 97 9.52 -14.24 -1.91
C PHE A 97 10.87 -13.53 -1.77
N ARG A 98 11.13 -12.50 -2.59
CA ARG A 98 12.37 -11.70 -2.53
C ARG A 98 12.57 -11.07 -1.15
N ARG A 99 11.49 -10.56 -0.54
CA ARG A 99 11.52 -10.03 0.83
C ARG A 99 11.83 -11.12 1.85
N GLY A 100 11.23 -12.30 1.70
CA GLY A 100 11.51 -13.46 2.55
C GLY A 100 12.99 -13.85 2.53
N VAL A 101 13.58 -13.95 1.33
CA VAL A 101 15.01 -14.22 1.15
C VAL A 101 15.87 -13.11 1.76
N THR A 102 15.54 -11.84 1.48
CA THR A 102 16.28 -10.69 2.04
C THR A 102 16.26 -10.75 3.56
N CYS A 103 15.08 -10.87 4.18
CA CYS A 103 14.94 -10.99 5.63
C CYS A 103 15.72 -12.16 6.22
N ALA A 104 15.76 -13.32 5.54
CA ALA A 104 16.52 -14.48 5.98
C ALA A 104 18.04 -14.25 5.91
N LEU A 105 18.53 -13.52 4.90
CA LEU A 105 19.95 -13.24 4.69
C LEU A 105 20.46 -11.97 5.39
N LEU A 106 19.57 -11.11 5.93
CA LEU A 106 19.93 -9.87 6.64
C LEU A 106 21.07 -10.03 7.67
N PRO A 107 21.12 -11.11 8.50
CA PRO A 107 22.21 -11.27 9.46
C PRO A 107 23.58 -11.42 8.78
N ILE A 108 23.64 -12.14 7.66
CA ILE A 108 24.89 -12.43 6.93
C ILE A 108 25.33 -11.19 6.14
N MET A 109 24.39 -10.48 5.50
CA MET A 109 24.69 -9.27 4.73
C MET A 109 25.38 -8.19 5.57
N LYS A 110 24.98 -8.02 6.84
CA LYS A 110 25.64 -7.06 7.75
C LYS A 110 27.10 -7.39 8.00
N VAL A 111 27.45 -8.67 8.04
CA VAL A 111 28.84 -9.11 8.23
C VAL A 111 29.66 -8.84 6.96
N GLU A 112 29.09 -9.12 5.79
CA GLU A 112 29.70 -8.83 4.50
C GLU A 112 29.96 -7.32 4.32
N ASP A 113 28.99 -6.46 4.67
CA ASP A 113 29.12 -5.00 4.61
C ASP A 113 30.27 -4.48 5.50
N VAL A 114 30.43 -5.06 6.68
CA VAL A 114 31.52 -4.71 7.61
C VAL A 114 32.87 -5.16 7.07
N LEU A 115 32.96 -6.39 6.56
CA LEU A 115 34.17 -6.92 5.93
C LEU A 115 34.58 -6.09 4.72
N GLU A 116 33.63 -5.73 3.87
CA GLU A 116 33.89 -4.88 2.71
C GLU A 116 34.38 -3.50 3.15
N SER A 117 33.75 -2.90 4.16
CA SER A 117 34.15 -1.62 4.72
C SER A 117 35.57 -1.66 5.31
N ALA A 118 35.93 -2.76 5.99
CA ALA A 118 37.27 -3.00 6.52
C ALA A 118 38.29 -3.13 5.38
N GLY A 119 37.99 -3.92 4.35
CA GLY A 119 38.83 -4.07 3.16
C GLY A 119 39.05 -2.75 2.40
N ARG A 120 37.98 -1.96 2.22
CA ARG A 120 38.05 -0.62 1.62
C ARG A 120 38.95 0.32 2.44
N LYS A 121 38.87 0.30 3.77
CA LYS A 121 39.75 1.09 4.65
C LYS A 121 41.20 0.63 4.58
N ALA A 122 41.45 -0.66 4.62
CA ALA A 122 42.79 -1.24 4.48
C ALA A 122 43.44 -0.80 3.15
N LYS A 123 42.69 -0.90 2.03
CA LYS A 123 43.16 -0.46 0.71
C LYS A 123 43.51 1.02 0.66
N ARG A 124 42.75 1.90 1.35
CA ARG A 124 43.08 3.34 1.43
C ARG A 124 44.39 3.58 2.20
N VAL A 125 44.63 2.86 3.28
CA VAL A 125 45.86 3.00 4.09
C VAL A 125 47.08 2.47 3.32
N LEU A 126 46.96 1.29 2.70
CA LEU A 126 48.00 0.68 1.87
C LEU A 126 48.29 1.52 0.60
N GLY A 127 47.26 2.07 -0.04
CA GLY A 127 47.41 2.93 -1.21
C GLY A 127 48.07 4.28 -0.91
N ARG A 128 47.96 4.78 0.33
CA ARG A 128 48.61 6.01 0.78
C ARG A 128 50.12 5.82 1.01
N LYS A 129 50.54 4.65 1.50
CA LYS A 129 51.96 4.27 1.68
C LYS A 129 52.74 4.09 0.37
N ARG A 130 52.07 4.02 -0.78
CA ARG A 130 52.70 3.81 -2.09
C ARG A 130 53.00 5.13 -2.85
N LYS A 131 52.67 6.28 -2.24
CA LYS A 131 52.82 7.63 -2.83
C LYS A 131 53.83 8.52 -2.08
N GLU A 132 54.55 7.96 -1.10
CA GLU A 132 55.80 8.51 -0.55
C GLU A 132 56.97 7.76 -1.18
#